data_AF-A0A176S6C8-F1
#
_entry.id   AF-A0A176S6C8-F1
#
_cell.length_a   1.000
_cell.length_b   1.000
_cell.length_c   1.000
_cell.angle_alpha   90.00
_cell.angle_beta   90.00
_cell.angle_gamma   90.00
#
_symmetry.space_group_name_H-M   'P 1'
#
loop_
_entity.id
_entity.type
_entity.pdbx_description
1 polymer ?
#
loop_
_entity_poly.entity_id
_entity_poly.type
_entity_poly.pdbx_seq_one_letter_code
_entity_poly.pdbx_strand_id
1 'polypeptide(L)'
;MFNSLQKFCDVTPLGQVGFRLSFGDIIAYIDPYLSNSVQQLDNDAVRLMPVLIAPDEVQDADYVFITHEHADHCDAQTLLPLSKASPNCQFICPNSVSNTLIDWGISENRIMRATPANKLKFLTTLFSRKARTVSPIQLKDLTVHIVPSAHP
;
A
#
# COMPACT_ATOMS: atom_id res chain seq x y z
N MET A 1 24.12 23.11 -15.17
CA MET A 1 23.94 22.83 -13.73
C MET A 1 22.62 22.08 -13.58
N PHE A 2 22.67 20.75 -13.43
CA PHE A 2 21.48 19.99 -13.07
C PHE A 2 21.30 20.13 -11.56
N ASN A 3 20.31 20.91 -11.15
CA ASN A 3 19.89 20.96 -9.76
C ASN A 3 19.34 19.58 -9.44
N SER A 4 20.05 18.79 -8.63
CA SER A 4 19.51 17.55 -8.09
C SER A 4 18.38 17.93 -7.15
N LEU A 5 17.13 17.90 -7.64
CA LEU A 5 15.95 17.99 -6.80
C LEU A 5 16.11 16.93 -5.69
N GLN A 6 16.25 17.37 -4.45
CA GLN A 6 16.21 16.48 -3.30
C GLN A 6 14.90 15.69 -3.39
N LYS A 7 15.01 14.38 -3.59
CA LYS A 7 13.87 13.48 -3.58
C LYS A 7 13.52 13.24 -2.11
N PHE A 8 12.54 13.97 -1.61
CA PHE A 8 12.01 13.75 -0.27
C PHE A 8 11.02 12.59 -0.30
N CYS A 9 11.02 11.81 0.79
CA CYS A 9 9.96 10.85 1.09
C CYS A 9 9.22 11.36 2.33
N ASP A 10 7.93 11.68 2.18
CA ASP A 10 7.10 11.96 3.35
C ASP A 10 6.59 10.64 3.91
N VAL A 11 6.79 10.43 5.21
CA VAL A 11 6.34 9.25 5.94
C VAL A 11 5.30 9.69 6.96
N THR A 12 4.09 9.15 6.86
CA THR A 12 2.98 9.42 7.79
C THR A 12 2.55 8.12 8.46
N PRO A 13 2.70 7.97 9.79
CA PRO A 13 2.14 6.83 10.49
C PRO A 13 0.61 6.89 10.50
N LEU A 14 -0.05 5.76 10.28
CA LEU A 14 -1.52 5.63 10.26
C LEU A 14 -2.09 5.08 11.58
N GLY A 15 -1.21 4.75 12.53
CA GLY A 15 -1.52 3.98 13.73
C GLY A 15 -1.31 2.48 13.52
N GLN A 16 -1.16 1.73 14.62
CA GLN A 16 -0.69 0.34 14.61
C GLN A 16 0.62 0.20 13.79
N VAL A 17 0.64 -0.70 12.82
CA VAL A 17 1.78 -1.02 11.94
C VAL A 17 1.77 -0.22 10.63
N GLY A 18 0.72 0.56 10.37
CA GLY A 18 0.46 1.15 9.05
C GLY A 18 1.20 2.45 8.78
N PHE A 19 1.66 2.62 7.53
CA PHE A 19 2.32 3.83 7.05
C PHE A 19 1.80 4.27 5.68
N ARG A 20 1.70 5.58 5.47
CA ARG A 20 1.58 6.20 4.16
C ARG A 20 2.92 6.83 3.78
N LEU A 21 3.40 6.52 2.58
CA LEU A 21 4.65 7.02 2.01
C LEU A 21 4.36 7.83 0.76
N SER A 22 5.00 8.99 0.62
CA SER A 22 4.92 9.83 -0.57
C SER A 22 6.31 9.99 -1.19
N PHE A 23 6.48 9.57 -2.44
CA PHE A 23 7.73 9.70 -3.20
C PHE A 23 7.46 10.46 -4.51
N GLY A 24 7.63 11.79 -4.49
CA GLY A 24 7.20 12.62 -5.61
C GLY A 24 5.68 12.56 -5.78
N ASP A 25 5.21 12.10 -6.94
CA ASP A 25 3.78 11.94 -7.22
C ASP A 25 3.25 10.51 -6.89
N ILE A 26 4.09 9.60 -6.37
CA ILE A 26 3.69 8.25 -5.99
C ILE A 26 3.31 8.19 -4.52
N ILE A 27 2.13 7.65 -4.23
CA ILE A 27 1.69 7.35 -2.87
C ILE A 27 1.58 5.83 -2.67
N ALA A 28 2.25 5.35 -1.62
CA ALA A 28 2.17 3.96 -1.18
C ALA A 28 1.61 3.87 0.25
N TYR A 29 0.79 2.87 0.48
CA TYR A 29 0.32 2.47 1.81
C TYR A 29 0.98 1.14 2.18
N ILE A 30 1.54 1.03 3.37
CA ILE A 30 2.07 -0.22 3.92
C ILE A 30 1.18 -0.63 5.07
N ASP A 31 0.68 -1.86 5.03
CA ASP A 31 -0.18 -2.48 6.03
C ASP A 31 -1.26 -1.52 6.56
N PRO A 32 -2.11 -0.96 5.68
CA PRO A 32 -3.13 -0.03 6.13
C PRO A 32 -4.16 -0.77 6.99
N TYR A 33 -4.16 -0.46 8.29
CA TYR A 33 -5.20 -0.85 9.23
C TYR A 33 -6.00 0.40 9.65
N LEU A 34 -7.12 0.62 8.95
CA LEU A 34 -7.97 1.80 9.03
C LEU A 34 -9.39 1.44 9.54
N SER A 35 -9.50 0.34 10.29
CA SER A 35 -10.75 -0.11 10.89
C SER A 35 -10.56 -0.45 12.38
N ASN A 36 -11.57 -1.09 12.98
CA ASN A 36 -11.50 -1.67 14.32
C ASN A 36 -11.78 -3.19 14.28
N SER A 37 -11.55 -3.86 13.14
CA SER A 37 -11.91 -5.27 12.94
C SER A 37 -11.17 -6.21 13.88
N VAL A 38 -9.93 -5.92 14.25
CA VAL A 38 -9.16 -6.73 15.21
C VAL A 38 -9.79 -6.69 16.60
N GLN A 39 -10.24 -5.51 17.04
CA GLN A 39 -10.94 -5.38 18.32
C GLN A 39 -12.29 -6.12 18.32
N GLN A 40 -12.93 -6.28 17.16
CA GLN A 40 -14.15 -7.08 17.03
C GLN A 40 -13.89 -8.59 17.17
N LEU A 41 -12.66 -9.03 16.89
CA LEU A 41 -12.22 -10.43 17.03
C LEU A 41 -11.67 -10.73 18.43
N ASP A 42 -11.00 -9.75 19.02
CA ASP A 42 -10.42 -9.80 20.36
C ASP A 42 -10.75 -8.51 21.11
N ASN A 43 -11.65 -8.61 22.11
CA ASN A 43 -12.09 -7.46 22.90
C ASN A 43 -10.96 -6.81 23.70
N ASP A 44 -9.87 -7.54 23.98
CA ASP A 44 -8.71 -7.03 24.69
C ASP A 44 -7.74 -6.26 23.76
N ALA A 45 -7.87 -6.45 22.44
CA ALA A 45 -7.10 -5.75 21.40
C ALA A 45 -7.66 -4.35 21.10
N VAL A 46 -7.85 -3.54 22.15
CA VAL A 46 -8.39 -2.18 22.04
C VAL A 46 -7.41 -1.26 21.31
N ARG A 47 -7.91 -0.57 20.29
CA ARG A 47 -7.09 0.40 19.55
C ARG A 47 -6.85 1.65 20.39
N LEU A 48 -5.58 1.99 20.59
CA LEU A 48 -5.17 3.16 21.40
C LEU A 48 -5.15 4.48 20.62
N MET A 49 -5.17 4.41 19.28
CA MET A 49 -5.22 5.57 18.40
C MET A 49 -6.50 5.53 17.55
N PRO A 50 -7.15 6.68 17.29
CA PRO A 50 -8.31 6.73 16.41
C PRO A 50 -7.94 6.39 14.96
N VAL A 51 -8.94 6.02 14.16
CA VAL A 51 -8.80 5.91 12.69
C VAL A 51 -8.57 7.33 12.17
N LEU A 52 -7.39 7.57 11.58
CA LEU A 52 -7.00 8.90 11.11
C LEU A 52 -7.68 9.30 9.80
N ILE A 53 -8.06 8.31 8.98
CA ILE A 53 -8.71 8.47 7.68
C ILE A 53 -9.60 7.26 7.43
N ALA A 54 -10.84 7.49 6.98
CA ALA A 54 -11.73 6.38 6.67
C ALA A 54 -11.21 5.62 5.43
N PRO A 55 -11.33 4.28 5.36
CA PRO A 55 -10.78 3.53 4.24
C PRO A 55 -11.33 3.95 2.87
N ASP A 56 -12.60 4.37 2.80
CA ASP A 56 -13.26 4.88 1.59
C ASP A 56 -12.89 6.34 1.23
N GLU A 57 -12.16 7.03 2.10
CA GLU A 57 -11.60 8.36 1.82
C GLU A 57 -10.19 8.29 1.21
N VAL A 58 -9.56 7.11 1.19
CA VAL A 58 -8.24 6.89 0.59
C VAL A 58 -8.36 6.85 -0.93
N GLN A 59 -8.37 8.03 -1.55
CA GLN A 59 -8.52 8.23 -2.99
C GLN A 59 -7.17 8.39 -3.73
N ASP A 60 -6.06 8.30 -3.00
CA ASP A 60 -4.74 8.65 -3.51
C ASP A 60 -3.74 7.49 -3.55
N ALA A 61 -4.12 6.26 -3.22
CA ALA A 61 -3.21 5.14 -3.23
C ALA A 61 -2.83 4.72 -4.66
N ASP A 62 -1.54 4.71 -4.97
CA ASP A 62 -1.02 4.06 -6.18
C ASP A 62 -0.62 2.60 -5.87
N TYR A 63 -0.05 2.38 -4.68
CA TYR A 63 0.40 1.06 -4.22
C TYR A 63 -0.09 0.77 -2.81
N VAL A 64 -0.48 -0.48 -2.56
CA VAL A 64 -0.82 -1.01 -1.24
C VAL A 64 0.01 -2.25 -0.98
N PHE A 65 0.93 -2.16 -0.03
CA PHE A 65 1.75 -3.27 0.43
C PHE A 65 1.08 -3.97 1.60
N ILE A 66 1.00 -5.29 1.53
CA ILE A 66 0.49 -6.13 2.62
C ILE A 66 1.56 -7.16 2.94
N THR A 67 2.08 -7.12 4.15
CA THR A 67 3.24 -7.93 4.54
C THR A 67 2.88 -9.39 4.78
N HIS A 68 1.74 -9.67 5.41
CA HIS A 68 1.25 -11.02 5.72
C HIS A 68 -0.26 -11.02 6.04
N GLU A 69 -0.84 -12.20 6.27
CA GLU A 69 -2.29 -12.44 6.35
C GLU A 69 -2.99 -12.06 7.67
N HIS A 70 -2.27 -11.63 8.71
CA HIS A 70 -2.91 -11.26 9.97
C HIS A 70 -3.85 -10.06 9.81
N ALA A 71 -4.93 -10.02 10.60
CA ALA A 71 -6.04 -9.06 10.42
C ALA A 71 -5.65 -7.60 10.68
N ASP A 72 -4.56 -7.34 11.40
CA ASP A 72 -3.97 -6.01 11.60
C ASP A 72 -3.07 -5.55 10.43
N HIS A 73 -2.87 -6.40 9.41
CA HIS A 73 -2.11 -6.11 8.19
C HIS A 73 -2.97 -6.29 6.91
N CYS A 74 -3.73 -7.38 6.85
CA CYS A 74 -4.63 -7.77 5.77
C CYS A 74 -6.09 -7.68 6.23
N ASP A 75 -6.58 -6.46 6.37
CA ASP A 75 -7.93 -6.20 6.89
C ASP A 75 -8.95 -5.97 5.76
N ALA A 76 -9.95 -6.85 5.65
CA ALA A 76 -11.03 -6.68 4.67
C ALA A 76 -11.82 -5.37 4.84
N GLN A 77 -12.02 -4.92 6.09
CA GLN A 77 -12.76 -3.68 6.38
C GLN A 77 -11.99 -2.44 5.94
N THR A 78 -10.67 -2.54 5.79
CA THR A 78 -9.82 -1.49 5.24
C THR A 78 -9.62 -1.64 3.74
N LEU A 79 -9.20 -2.82 3.29
CA LEU A 79 -8.71 -3.03 1.93
C LEU A 79 -9.85 -2.95 0.89
N LEU A 80 -11.07 -3.40 1.21
CA LEU A 80 -12.16 -3.39 0.23
C LEU A 80 -12.68 -1.98 -0.07
N PRO A 81 -13.01 -1.12 0.91
CA PRO A 81 -13.41 0.24 0.61
C PRO A 81 -12.26 1.08 0.03
N LEU A 82 -11.03 0.90 0.50
CA LEU A 82 -9.84 1.53 -0.08
C LEU A 82 -9.69 1.17 -1.56
N SER A 83 -9.86 -0.11 -1.92
CA SER A 83 -9.73 -0.56 -3.32
C SER A 83 -10.80 0.02 -4.26
N LYS A 84 -11.92 0.50 -3.70
CA LYS A 84 -12.99 1.18 -4.43
C LYS A 84 -12.69 2.67 -4.56
N ALA A 85 -12.19 3.30 -3.48
CA ALA A 85 -11.82 4.71 -3.45
C ALA A 85 -10.57 5.01 -4.32
N SER A 86 -9.63 4.08 -4.36
CA SER A 86 -8.44 4.09 -5.22
C SER A 86 -8.51 2.96 -6.28
N PRO A 87 -9.37 3.06 -7.30
CA PRO A 87 -9.67 1.94 -8.21
C PRO A 87 -8.47 1.45 -9.04
N ASN A 88 -7.46 2.32 -9.22
CA ASN A 88 -6.25 2.06 -10.00
C ASN A 88 -5.07 1.55 -9.15
N CYS A 89 -5.23 1.41 -7.83
CA CYS A 89 -4.12 0.99 -6.97
C CYS A 89 -3.70 -0.46 -7.26
N GLN A 90 -2.41 -0.75 -7.07
CA GLN A 90 -1.85 -2.09 -7.16
C GLN A 90 -1.54 -2.65 -5.77
N PHE A 91 -1.96 -3.87 -5.51
CA PHE A 91 -1.71 -4.61 -4.26
C PHE A 91 -0.44 -5.44 -4.40
N ILE A 92 0.53 -5.24 -3.51
CA ILE A 92 1.81 -5.94 -3.52
C ILE A 92 1.89 -6.78 -2.25
N CYS A 93 1.93 -8.10 -2.41
CA CYS A 93 1.76 -9.00 -1.26
C CYS A 93 2.33 -10.41 -1.52
N PRO A 94 2.55 -11.24 -0.49
CA PRO A 94 2.88 -12.65 -0.64
C PRO A 94 1.78 -13.47 -1.32
N ASN A 95 2.11 -14.69 -1.71
CA ASN A 95 1.14 -15.61 -2.32
C ASN A 95 -0.08 -15.90 -1.42
N SER A 96 0.13 -16.07 -0.10
CA SER A 96 -0.96 -16.33 0.86
C SER A 96 -2.01 -15.22 0.82
N VAL A 97 -1.56 -13.97 0.95
CA VAL A 97 -2.41 -12.78 0.87
C VAL A 97 -3.07 -12.65 -0.50
N SER A 98 -2.35 -12.92 -1.60
CA SER A 98 -2.90 -12.77 -2.95
C SER A 98 -4.17 -13.60 -3.18
N ASN A 99 -4.22 -14.81 -2.64
CA ASN A 99 -5.41 -15.67 -2.75
C ASN A 99 -6.58 -15.07 -1.98
N THR A 100 -6.35 -14.61 -0.74
CA THR A 100 -7.35 -13.93 0.07
C THR A 100 -7.94 -12.70 -0.63
N LEU A 101 -7.11 -11.88 -1.28
CA LEU A 101 -7.59 -10.69 -1.99
C LEU A 101 -8.47 -11.06 -3.19
N ILE A 102 -8.10 -12.11 -3.93
CA ILE A 102 -8.90 -12.62 -5.06
C ILE A 102 -10.26 -13.14 -4.55
N ASP A 103 -10.26 -13.88 -3.45
CA ASP A 103 -11.48 -14.41 -2.83
C ASP A 103 -12.42 -13.28 -2.35
N TRP A 104 -11.87 -12.15 -1.92
CA TRP A 104 -12.66 -10.95 -1.60
C TRP A 104 -13.10 -10.13 -2.82
N GLY A 105 -12.72 -10.54 -4.03
CA GLY A 105 -13.14 -9.90 -5.28
C GLY A 105 -12.21 -8.80 -5.79
N ILE A 106 -10.98 -8.68 -5.27
CA ILE A 106 -9.97 -7.82 -5.89
C ILE A 106 -9.47 -8.51 -7.17
N SER A 107 -9.60 -7.81 -8.30
CA SER A 107 -9.18 -8.36 -9.59
C SER A 107 -7.69 -8.72 -9.60
N GLU A 108 -7.36 -9.90 -10.13
CA GLU A 108 -5.99 -10.42 -10.19
C GLU A 108 -5.04 -9.49 -10.96
N ASN A 109 -5.55 -8.71 -11.93
CA ASN A 109 -4.73 -7.72 -12.65
C ASN A 109 -4.29 -6.51 -11.80
N ARG A 110 -4.80 -6.40 -10.57
CA ARG A 110 -4.37 -5.41 -9.58
C ARG A 110 -3.45 -6.01 -8.51
N ILE A 111 -3.05 -7.27 -8.63
CA ILE A 111 -2.28 -7.99 -7.60
C ILE A 111 -0.90 -8.37 -8.15
N MET A 112 0.13 -7.92 -7.46
CA MET A 112 1.53 -8.21 -7.73
C MET A 112 2.10 -9.09 -6.62
N ARG A 113 2.36 -10.35 -6.94
CA ARG A 113 2.92 -11.31 -5.99
C ARG A 113 4.40 -11.02 -5.73
N ALA A 114 4.72 -10.80 -4.47
CA ALA A 114 6.02 -10.48 -3.94
C ALA A 114 6.63 -11.75 -3.31
N THR A 115 7.82 -12.17 -3.75
CA THR A 115 8.54 -13.31 -3.17
C THR A 115 9.92 -12.87 -2.66
N PRO A 116 10.49 -13.52 -1.62
CA PRO A 116 11.82 -13.18 -1.13
C PRO A 116 12.94 -13.27 -2.19
N ALA A 117 12.72 -14.06 -3.24
CA ALA A 117 13.67 -14.22 -4.35
C ALA A 117 13.62 -13.08 -5.38
N ASN A 118 12.59 -12.22 -5.36
CA ASN A 118 12.33 -11.26 -6.42
C ASN A 118 12.41 -9.81 -5.93
N LYS A 119 13.15 -8.98 -6.68
CA LYS A 119 13.05 -7.52 -6.59
C LYS A 119 11.99 -7.06 -7.58
N LEU A 120 10.92 -6.44 -7.07
CA LEU A 120 9.93 -5.81 -7.94
C LEU A 120 10.45 -4.43 -8.36
N LYS A 121 10.60 -4.23 -9.67
CA LYS A 121 10.93 -2.93 -10.27
C LYS A 121 9.68 -2.36 -10.91
N PHE A 122 9.30 -1.16 -10.49
CA PHE A 122 8.16 -0.46 -11.04
C PHE A 122 8.64 0.50 -12.13
N LEU A 123 8.16 0.33 -13.36
CA LEU A 123 8.24 1.37 -14.38
C LEU A 123 7.07 2.30 -14.17
N THR A 124 7.24 3.33 -13.34
CA THR A 124 6.23 4.37 -13.25
C THR A 124 6.27 5.22 -14.50
N THR A 125 5.28 5.01 -15.38
CA THR A 125 4.90 6.06 -16.32
C THR A 125 4.09 7.05 -15.50
N LEU A 126 4.74 8.11 -15.03
CA LEU A 126 4.07 9.20 -14.31
C LEU A 126 3.08 9.87 -15.26
N PHE A 127 1.79 9.70 -14.99
CA PHE A 127 0.77 10.65 -15.43
C PHE A 127 0.54 11.58 -14.25
N SER A 128 1.03 12.82 -14.35
CA SER A 128 0.76 13.84 -13.33
C SER A 128 -0.75 13.95 -13.12
N ARG A 129 -1.20 13.76 -11.88
CA ARG A 129 -2.62 13.97 -11.50
C ARG A 129 -3.09 15.41 -11.77
N LYS A 130 -2.17 16.34 -12.00
CA LYS A 130 -2.44 17.78 -12.20
C LYS A 130 -2.52 18.25 -13.65
N ALA A 131 -2.15 17.44 -14.65
CA ALA A 131 -2.09 17.94 -16.03
C ALA A 131 -2.50 16.89 -17.06
N ARG A 132 -3.63 17.15 -17.74
CA ARG A 132 -4.16 16.39 -18.90
C ARG A 132 -3.24 16.37 -20.14
N THR A 133 -1.99 16.81 -20.03
CA THR A 133 -0.98 16.73 -21.09
C THR A 133 0.40 16.86 -20.47
N VAL A 134 1.08 15.75 -20.18
CA VAL A 134 2.53 15.77 -19.96
C VAL A 134 3.15 14.40 -20.28
N SER A 135 4.30 14.47 -20.95
CA SER A 135 5.19 13.39 -21.36
C SER A 135 5.61 12.46 -20.21
N PRO A 136 6.00 11.20 -20.50
CA PRO A 136 6.45 10.24 -19.49
C PRO A 136 7.61 10.80 -18.66
N ILE A 137 7.42 10.97 -17.35
CA ILE A 137 8.54 11.15 -16.43
C ILE A 137 8.94 9.76 -15.94
N GLN A 138 10.14 9.33 -16.31
CA GLN A 138 10.71 8.05 -15.93
C GLN A 138 11.34 8.19 -14.54
N LEU A 139 10.67 7.67 -13.50
CA LEU A 139 11.34 7.55 -12.20
C LEU A 139 12.33 6.39 -12.28
N LYS A 140 13.61 6.74 -12.36
CA LYS A 140 14.65 5.82 -11.93
C LYS A 140 14.55 5.67 -10.41
N ASP A 141 14.15 4.47 -9.99
CA ASP A 141 14.59 3.77 -8.77
C ASP A 141 13.64 3.71 -7.55
N LEU A 142 12.33 3.43 -7.71
CA LEU A 142 11.60 2.76 -6.60
C LEU A 142 11.95 1.26 -6.63
N THR A 143 12.81 0.84 -5.70
CA THR A 143 13.17 -0.58 -5.52
C THR A 143 12.59 -1.08 -4.21
N VAL A 144 11.67 -2.04 -4.28
CA VAL A 144 11.17 -2.73 -3.10
C VAL A 144 12.04 -3.96 -2.85
N HIS A 145 12.69 -3.99 -1.69
CA HIS A 145 13.45 -5.14 -1.22
C HIS A 145 12.61 -5.93 -0.24
N ILE A 146 12.25 -7.16 -0.62
CA ILE A 146 11.57 -8.08 0.27
C ILE A 146 12.67 -8.84 1.02
N VAL A 147 12.79 -8.59 2.31
CA VAL A 147 13.76 -9.28 3.17
C VAL A 147 13.01 -10.41 3.88
N PRO A 148 13.48 -11.67 3.81
CA PRO A 148 12.90 -12.74 4.61
C PRO A 148 12.94 -12.35 6.09
N SER A 149 11.81 -12.52 6.79
CA SER A 149 11.82 -12.50 8.24
C SER A 149 12.64 -13.69 8.73
N ALA A 150 13.77 -13.43 9.38
CA ALA A 150 14.51 -14.43 10.13
C ALA A 150 13.86 -14.59 11.52
N HIS A 151 12.62 -15.08 11.54
CA HIS A 151 12.08 -15.66 12.78
C HIS A 151 12.28 -17.18 12.71
N PRO A 152 12.95 -17.78 13.73
CA PRO A 152 13.15 -19.22 13.82
C PRO A 152 11.84 -19.99 14.02
#